data_AF-A0A2N0LYL6-F1
#
_entry.id   AF-A0A2N0LYL6-F1
#
_cell.length_a   1.000
_cell.length_b   1.000
_cell.length_c   1.000
_cell.angle_alpha   90.00
_cell.angle_beta   90.00
_cell.angle_gamma   90.00
#
_symmetry.space_group_name_H-M   'P 1'
#
loop_
_entity.id
_entity.type
_entity.pdbx_description
1 polymer ?
#
loop_
_entity_poly.entity_id
_entity_poly.type
_entity_poly.pdbx_seq_one_letter_code
_entity_poly.pdbx_strand_id
1 'polypeptide(L)' 'MNSLDEIARLVRQCSDCELGRGRKNAVPGEGSPDADLMIIGEGPGAQEDLLGRP' A
#
# COMPACT_ATOMS: atom_id res chain seq x y z
N MET A 1 -1.34 -12.17 10.88
CA MET A 1 -1.05 -11.71 9.51
C MET A 1 -0.46 -12.85 8.73
N ASN A 2 -1.30 -13.57 7.99
CA ASN A 2 -0.91 -14.79 7.27
C ASN A 2 -1.14 -14.67 5.74
N SER A 3 -1.51 -13.50 5.21
CA SER A 3 -1.59 -13.25 3.77
C SER A 3 -1.35 -11.78 3.40
N LEU A 4 -0.96 -11.53 2.15
CA LEU A 4 -0.83 -10.16 1.61
C LEU A 4 -2.16 -9.40 1.66
N ASP A 5 -3.29 -10.08 1.47
CA ASP A 5 -4.62 -9.46 1.59
C ASP A 5 -4.93 -8.98 3.01
N GLU A 6 -4.50 -9.73 4.03
CA GLU A 6 -4.67 -9.32 5.42
C GLU A 6 -3.83 -8.09 5.74
N ILE A 7 -2.58 -8.06 5.26
CA ILE A 7 -1.68 -6.90 5.39
C ILE A 7 -2.28 -5.69 4.66
N ALA A 8 -2.74 -5.86 3.42
CA ALA A 8 -3.33 -4.79 2.64
C ALA A 8 -4.56 -4.17 3.33
N ARG A 9 -5.38 -4.99 3.99
CA ARG A 9 -6.53 -4.51 4.78
C ARG A 9 -6.09 -3.63 5.95
N LEU A 10 -5.04 -4.02 6.65
CA LEU A 10 -4.51 -3.27 7.79
C LEU A 10 -3.85 -1.97 7.33
N VAL A 11 -3.06 -1.99 6.25
CA VAL A 11 -2.45 -0.79 5.66
C VAL A 11 -3.51 0.23 5.23
N ARG A 12 -4.62 -0.23 4.61
CA ARG A 12 -5.73 0.66 4.23
C ARG A 12 -6.34 1.41 5.41
N GLN A 13 -6.33 0.83 6.60
CA GLN A 13 -6.88 1.41 7.82
C GLN A 13 -5.83 2.14 8.69
N CYS A 14 -4.55 2.00 8.39
CA CYS A 14 -3.46 2.55 9.20
C CYS A 14 -3.52 4.07 9.28
N SER A 15 -3.49 4.62 10.49
CA SER A 15 -3.48 6.06 10.77
C SER A 15 -2.39 6.44 11.78
N ASP A 16 -1.37 5.61 11.91
CA ASP A 16 -0.33 5.69 12.94
C ASP A 16 0.62 6.88 12.74
N CYS A 17 0.59 7.53 11.57
CA CYS A 17 1.35 8.74 11.27
C CYS A 17 0.52 9.76 10.47
N GLU A 18 1.06 10.96 10.31
CA GLU A 18 0.38 12.08 9.65
C GLU A 18 0.06 11.81 8.17
N LEU A 19 0.87 11.00 7.48
CA LEU A 19 0.62 10.61 6.08
C LEU A 19 -0.71 9.86 5.92
N GLY A 20 -1.10 9.07 6.93
CA GLY A 20 -2.38 8.36 6.89
C GLY A 20 -3.60 9.27 6.98
N ARG A 21 -3.43 10.50 7.47
CA ARG A 21 -4.51 11.50 7.56
C ARG A 21 -4.69 12.30 6.27
N GLY A 22 -3.63 12.45 5.47
CA GLY A 22 -3.62 13.29 4.26
C GLY A 22 -3.85 12.55 2.94
N ARG A 23 -3.69 11.22 2.91
CA ARG A 23 -3.84 10.41 1.71
C ARG A 23 -5.31 10.27 1.27
N LYS A 24 -5.55 10.15 -0.03
CA LYS A 24 -6.85 9.73 -0.57
C LYS A 24 -7.01 8.21 -0.51
N ASN A 25 -5.96 7.46 -0.86
CA ASN A 25 -5.94 6.01 -0.75
C ASN A 25 -4.62 5.51 -0.18
N ALA A 26 -4.65 4.47 0.66
CA ALA A 26 -3.43 3.74 0.96
C ALA A 26 -3.03 2.88 -0.25
N VAL A 27 -1.72 2.72 -0.45
CA VAL A 27 -1.15 1.91 -1.52
C VAL A 27 -0.31 0.78 -0.89
N PRO A 28 -0.92 -0.36 -0.54
CA PRO A 28 -0.23 -1.46 0.12
C PRO A 28 0.73 -2.25 -0.78
N GLY A 29 0.75 -1.95 -2.09
CA GLY A 29 1.41 -2.77 -3.10
C GLY A 29 0.44 -3.71 -3.81
N GLU A 30 0.90 -4.31 -4.91
CA GLU A 30 0.18 -5.32 -5.68
C GLU A 30 1.16 -6.30 -6.32
N GLY A 31 0.70 -7.51 -6.64
CA GLY A 31 1.53 -8.52 -7.30
C GLY A 31 1.18 -9.93 -6.85
N SER A 32 1.87 -10.90 -7.45
CA SER A 32 1.77 -12.30 -7.01
C SER A 32 2.44 -12.48 -5.65
N PRO A 33 1.79 -13.16 -4.67
CA PRO A 33 2.45 -13.59 -3.44
C PRO A 33 3.66 -14.50 -3.69
N ASP A 34 3.69 -15.17 -4.85
CA ASP A 34 4.73 -16.11 -5.27
C ASP A 34 5.72 -15.47 -6.28
N ALA A 35 5.79 -14.14 -6.37
CA ALA A 35 6.72 -13.48 -7.28
C ALA A 35 8.18 -13.68 -6.85
N ASP A 36 9.06 -14.02 -7.81
CA ASP A 36 10.50 -14.18 -7.56
C ASP A 36 11.23 -12.84 -7.34
N LEU A 37 10.62 -11.72 -7.75
CA LEU A 37 11.17 -10.37 -7.65
C LEU A 37 10.16 -9.40 -7.05
N MET A 38 10.58 -8.65 -6.04
CA MET A 38 9.84 -7.54 -5.44
C MET A 38 10.57 -6.22 -5.72
N ILE A 39 9.83 -5.21 -6.16
CA ILE A 39 10.35 -3.85 -6.39
C ILE A 39 9.78 -2.92 -5.32
N ILE A 40 10.64 -2.15 -4.66
CA ILE A 40 10.27 -1.24 -3.57
C ILE A 40 10.67 0.18 -3.95
N GLY A 41 9.68 1.07 -4.08
CA GLY A 41 9.88 2.51 -4.30
C GLY A 41 9.98 3.30 -2.99
N GLU A 42 10.00 4.63 -3.09
CA GLU A 42 10.05 5.55 -1.94
C GLU A 42 8.69 5.66 -1.23
N GLY A 43 7.63 5.99 -1.98
CA GLY A 43 6.27 6.17 -1.48
C GLY A 43 5.31 6.56 -2.60
N PRO A 44 3.98 6.57 -2.35
CA PRO A 44 2.99 6.90 -3.37
C PRO A 44 3.09 8.36 -3.82
N GLY A 45 3.12 8.58 -5.14
CA GLY A 45 2.93 9.89 -5.73
C GLY A 45 1.44 10.26 -5.82
N ALA A 46 1.16 11.39 -6.48
CA ALA A 46 -0.21 11.91 -6.59
C ALA A 46 -1.15 10.99 -7.39
N GLN A 47 -0.63 10.31 -8.42
CA GLN A 47 -1.43 9.40 -9.23
C GLN A 47 -1.70 8.09 -8.50
N GLU A 48 -0.69 7.56 -7.81
CA GLU A 48 -0.76 6.34 -7.00
C GLU A 48 -1.73 6.54 -5.83
N ASP A 49 -1.68 7.69 -5.14
CA ASP A 49 -2.63 8.06 -4.10
C ASP A 49 -4.06 8.18 -4.65
N LEU A 50 -4.23 8.72 -5.86
CA LEU A 50 -5.55 8.83 -6.49
C LEU A 50 -6.13 7.45 -6.87
N LEU A 51 -5.30 6.54 -7.35
CA LEU A 51 -5.70 5.22 -7.85
C LEU A 51 -5.71 4.13 -6.77
N GLY A 52 -4.96 4.31 -5.68
CA GLY A 52 -4.74 3.29 -4.65
C GLY A 52 -3.88 2.12 -5.12
N ARG A 53 -2.98 2.35 -6.08
CA ARG A 53 -2.11 1.34 -6.71
C ARG A 53 -0.69 1.90 -6.91
N PRO A 54 0.37 1.08 -6.73
CA PRO A 54 1.75 1.50 -6.93
C PRO A 54 2.12 1.64 -8.41
#